data_AF-A0A2D6Q6X7-F1
#
_entry.id   AF-A0A2D6Q6X7-F1
#
_cell.length_a   1.000
_cell.length_b   1.000
_cell.length_c   1.000
_cell.angle_alpha   90.00
_cell.angle_beta   90.00
_cell.angle_gamma   90.00
#
_symmetry.space_group_name_H-M   'P 1'
#
loop_
_entity.id
_entity.type
_entity.pdbx_description
1 polymer ?
#
loop_
_entity_poly.entity_id
_entity_poly.type
_entity_poly.pdbx_seq_one_letter_code
_entity_poly.pdbx_strand_id
1 'polypeptide(L)'
;MNSKANKYNNIRRMSSSNEKKLRQEIEGRKDKSILGAEKIHIKDSFHYLRAGLDQITLKIAKKKKKTIGFSFENLRNTKGAINQAKLLARMQQNMQLCQKYHVQTKISAKIETGAFRRLLQKR
;
A
#
# COMPACT_ATOMS: atom_id res chain seq x y z
N MET A 1 13.88 5.56 -30.70
CA MET A 1 12.65 4.80 -30.41
C MET A 1 12.71 4.25 -28.98
N ASN A 2 12.22 4.97 -27.97
CA ASN A 2 12.13 4.46 -26.58
C ASN A 2 10.87 5.03 -25.89
N SER A 3 9.69 4.68 -26.42
CA SER A 3 8.39 5.18 -25.94
C SER A 3 7.55 4.13 -25.20
N LYS A 4 8.09 2.94 -24.88
CA LYS A 4 7.29 1.81 -24.37
C LYS A 4 7.32 1.58 -22.84
N ALA A 5 8.07 2.35 -22.06
CA ALA A 5 8.13 2.16 -20.59
C ALA A 5 7.11 3.00 -19.80
N ASN A 6 6.52 4.05 -20.39
CA ASN A 6 5.79 5.09 -19.64
C ASN A 6 4.26 5.03 -19.76
N LYS A 7 3.69 3.89 -20.18
CA LYS A 7 2.24 3.75 -20.46
C LYS A 7 1.44 3.03 -19.37
N TYR A 8 2.07 2.50 -18.31
CA TYR A 8 1.39 1.62 -17.36
C TYR A 8 1.48 2.09 -15.89
N ASN A 9 0.39 2.74 -15.48
CA ASN A 9 -0.07 3.03 -14.10
C ASN A 9 0.77 4.05 -13.30
N ASN A 10 0.21 5.25 -13.08
CA ASN A 10 0.64 6.16 -12.01
C ASN A 10 0.45 5.46 -10.65
N ILE A 11 1.51 4.82 -10.17
CA ILE A 11 1.60 4.18 -8.86
C ILE A 11 2.21 5.21 -7.92
N ARG A 12 1.40 5.73 -6.99
CA ARG A 12 1.88 6.71 -6.00
C ARG A 12 2.03 6.04 -4.64
N ARG A 13 3.26 6.14 -4.08
CA ARG A 13 3.50 5.82 -2.67
C ARG A 13 2.99 6.96 -1.81
N MET A 14 2.13 6.65 -0.86
CA MET A 14 1.74 7.61 0.16
C MET A 14 2.84 7.73 1.22
N SER A 15 3.19 8.96 1.55
CA SER A 15 4.05 9.31 2.68
C SER A 15 3.27 9.94 3.84
N SER A 16 1.95 10.10 3.72
CA SER A 16 1.17 10.89 4.66
C SER A 16 0.80 10.11 5.92
N SER A 17 1.31 10.54 7.07
CA SER A 17 0.95 10.02 8.41
C SER A 17 -0.44 10.43 8.91
N ASN A 18 -1.28 11.06 8.07
CA ASN A 18 -2.57 11.65 8.50
C ASN A 18 -3.75 11.09 7.68
N GLU A 19 -4.79 10.61 8.37
CA GLU A 19 -6.05 10.10 7.79
C GLU A 19 -6.72 11.13 6.86
N LYS A 20 -6.76 12.40 7.25
CA LYS A 20 -7.35 13.48 6.42
C LYS A 20 -6.68 13.60 5.06
N LYS A 21 -5.34 13.47 5.02
CA LYS A 21 -4.57 13.50 3.77
C LYS A 21 -4.83 12.27 2.92
N LEU A 22 -4.95 11.08 3.55
CA LEU A 22 -5.37 9.86 2.84
C LEU A 22 -6.71 10.08 2.12
N ARG A 23 -7.71 10.58 2.85
CA ARG A 23 -9.03 10.81 2.28
C ARG A 23 -8.99 11.80 1.11
N GLN A 24 -8.27 12.91 1.26
CA GLN A 24 -8.06 13.88 0.18
C GLN A 24 -7.35 13.27 -1.03
N GLU A 25 -6.41 12.35 -0.86
CA GLU A 25 -5.72 11.69 -1.98
C GLU A 25 -6.61 10.66 -2.69
N ILE A 26 -7.45 9.95 -1.94
CA ILE A 26 -8.47 9.06 -2.50
C ILE A 26 -9.50 9.87 -3.28
N GLU A 27 -9.95 11.00 -2.74
CA GLU A 27 -10.96 11.87 -3.34
C GLU A 27 -10.43 12.70 -4.52
N GLY A 28 -9.35 13.44 -4.35
CA GLY A 28 -8.97 14.51 -5.29
C GLY A 28 -8.21 14.05 -6.53
N ARG A 29 -7.46 12.94 -6.48
CA ARG A 29 -6.44 12.65 -7.51
C ARG A 29 -6.85 11.58 -8.53
N LYS A 30 -6.34 11.72 -9.76
CA LYS A 30 -6.50 10.74 -10.86
C LYS A 30 -5.63 9.47 -10.69
N ASP A 31 -4.84 9.38 -9.62
CA ASP A 31 -3.96 8.23 -9.36
C ASP A 31 -4.77 6.93 -9.28
N LYS A 32 -4.32 5.94 -10.07
CA LYS A 32 -5.01 4.65 -10.22
C LYS A 32 -4.67 3.68 -9.10
N SER A 33 -3.53 3.84 -8.43
CA SER A 33 -3.10 2.96 -7.36
C SER A 33 -2.51 3.72 -6.19
N ILE A 34 -2.97 3.40 -4.98
CA ILE A 34 -2.59 4.04 -3.72
C ILE A 34 -1.87 3.02 -2.86
N LEU A 35 -0.63 3.31 -2.46
CA LEU A 35 0.20 2.41 -1.65
C LEU A 35 0.48 3.01 -0.27
N GLY A 36 0.53 2.18 0.78
CA GLY A 36 1.07 2.59 2.08
C GLY A 36 0.03 2.98 3.12
N ALA A 37 -1.25 2.69 2.90
CA ALA A 37 -2.31 2.96 3.88
C ALA A 37 -2.09 2.25 5.22
N GLU A 38 -1.32 1.16 5.24
CA GLU A 38 -0.93 0.40 6.44
C GLU A 38 -0.02 1.19 7.41
N LYS A 39 0.62 2.26 6.94
CA LYS A 39 1.58 3.09 7.71
C LYS A 39 0.98 4.39 8.28
N ILE A 40 -0.29 4.67 8.03
CA ILE A 40 -0.91 5.94 8.45
C ILE A 40 -0.90 6.08 9.96
N HIS A 41 -1.15 4.99 10.68
CA HIS A 41 -1.10 4.97 12.13
C HIS A 41 0.23 4.43 12.62
N ILE A 42 1.03 5.26 13.27
CA ILE A 42 2.27 4.78 13.91
C ILE A 42 1.91 4.09 15.24
N LYS A 43 0.92 4.62 15.96
CA LYS A 43 0.45 4.10 17.25
C LYS A 43 -0.96 3.52 17.13
N ASP A 44 -1.14 2.31 17.65
CA ASP A 44 -2.45 1.68 17.76
C ASP A 44 -3.21 2.21 18.98
N SER A 45 -4.54 2.03 18.96
CA SER A 45 -5.39 2.27 20.12
C SER A 45 -5.22 1.14 21.13
N PHE A 46 -5.61 1.36 22.38
CA PHE A 46 -5.48 0.36 23.45
C PHE A 46 -6.21 -0.96 23.15
N HIS A 47 -7.35 -0.90 22.45
CA HIS A 47 -8.23 -2.07 22.24
C HIS A 47 -8.25 -2.59 20.81
N TYR A 48 -7.68 -1.86 19.84
CA TYR A 48 -7.77 -2.24 18.43
C TYR A 48 -6.61 -1.70 17.59
N LEU A 49 -6.29 -2.47 16.55
CA LEU A 49 -5.36 -2.05 15.50
C LEU A 49 -6.01 -0.95 14.65
N ARG A 50 -5.29 0.15 14.47
CA ARG A 50 -5.77 1.23 13.60
C ARG A 50 -5.35 0.93 12.16
N ALA A 51 -6.20 0.19 11.46
CA ALA A 51 -6.11 -0.01 10.03
C ALA A 51 -6.43 1.33 9.33
N GLY A 52 -5.49 1.88 8.57
CA GLY A 52 -5.61 3.23 8.02
C GLY A 52 -6.73 3.44 6.99
N LEU A 53 -7.49 2.40 6.62
CA LEU A 53 -8.63 2.48 5.71
C LEU A 53 -9.95 2.30 6.46
N ASP A 54 -10.97 3.06 6.06
CA ASP A 54 -12.32 2.99 6.59
C ASP A 54 -13.33 2.61 5.49
N GLN A 55 -14.59 2.42 5.88
CA GLN A 55 -15.68 2.13 4.94
C GLN A 55 -15.89 3.26 3.91
N ILE A 56 -15.73 4.52 4.30
CA ILE A 56 -16.06 5.69 3.46
C ILE A 56 -15.00 5.83 2.35
N THR A 57 -13.73 5.81 2.72
CA THR A 57 -12.57 5.81 1.84
C THR A 57 -12.62 4.65 0.85
N LEU A 58 -13.02 3.45 1.27
CA LEU A 58 -13.18 2.31 0.35
C LEU A 58 -14.34 2.47 -0.62
N LYS A 59 -15.50 3.00 -0.19
CA LYS A 59 -16.60 3.34 -1.09
C LYS A 59 -16.18 4.36 -2.15
N ILE A 60 -15.44 5.40 -1.75
CA ILE A 60 -14.91 6.41 -2.67
C ILE A 60 -13.88 5.80 -3.62
N ALA A 61 -12.98 4.95 -3.12
CA ALA A 61 -11.99 4.25 -3.92
C ALA A 61 -12.65 3.36 -4.98
N LYS A 62 -13.71 2.62 -4.62
CA LYS A 62 -14.51 1.83 -5.55
C LYS A 62 -15.17 2.68 -6.62
N LYS A 63 -15.84 3.78 -6.23
CA LYS A 63 -16.51 4.72 -7.15
C LYS A 63 -15.52 5.32 -8.16
N LYS A 64 -14.30 5.62 -7.71
CA LYS A 64 -13.23 6.18 -8.55
C LYS A 64 -12.35 5.13 -9.23
N LYS A 65 -12.71 3.84 -9.16
CA LYS A 65 -11.96 2.71 -9.74
C LYS A 65 -10.47 2.70 -9.34
N LYS A 66 -10.18 3.08 -8.09
CA LYS A 66 -8.83 3.05 -7.53
C LYS A 66 -8.47 1.67 -7.04
N THR A 67 -7.19 1.33 -7.13
CA THR A 67 -6.61 0.11 -6.58
C THR A 67 -5.86 0.44 -5.29
N ILE A 68 -6.09 -0.34 -4.24
CA ILE A 68 -5.32 -0.25 -2.99
C ILE A 68 -4.13 -1.20 -3.07
N GLY A 69 -2.95 -0.66 -2.84
CA GLY A 69 -1.69 -1.37 -2.89
C GLY A 69 -1.13 -1.58 -1.49
N PHE A 70 -0.55 -2.76 -1.26
CA PHE A 70 0.21 -3.08 -0.06
C PHE A 70 1.70 -3.22 -0.41
N SER A 71 2.57 -2.63 0.41
CA SER A 71 4.02 -2.66 0.16
C SER A 71 4.70 -3.72 1.02
N PHE A 72 5.25 -4.75 0.39
CA PHE A 72 6.05 -5.75 1.09
C PHE A 72 7.43 -5.23 1.51
N GLU A 73 7.95 -4.22 0.80
CA GLU A 73 9.17 -3.50 1.16
C GLU A 73 9.03 -2.86 2.55
N ASN A 74 7.83 -2.36 2.88
CA ASN A 74 7.53 -1.81 4.20
C ASN A 74 7.66 -2.86 5.30
N LEU A 75 7.26 -4.11 5.03
CA LEU A 75 7.38 -5.21 5.97
C LEU A 75 8.84 -5.58 6.21
N ARG A 76 9.60 -5.75 5.13
CA ARG A 76 11.04 -6.08 5.19
C ARG A 76 11.85 -5.05 5.96
N ASN A 77 11.56 -3.76 5.75
CA ASN A 77 12.33 -2.66 6.36
C ASN A 77 11.91 -2.34 7.80
N THR A 78 10.79 -2.91 8.28
CA THR A 78 10.36 -2.74 9.67
C THR A 78 11.22 -3.59 10.59
N LYS A 79 11.87 -2.96 11.59
CA LYS A 79 12.70 -3.66 12.58
C LYS A 79 11.85 -4.20 13.73
N GLY A 80 12.18 -5.41 14.17
CA GLY A 80 11.57 -6.08 15.31
C GLY A 80 10.33 -6.89 14.94
N ALA A 81 10.27 -8.14 15.42
CA ALA A 81 9.20 -9.10 15.10
C ALA A 81 7.80 -8.58 15.48
N ILE A 82 7.67 -7.91 16.62
CA ILE A 82 6.39 -7.36 17.10
C ILE A 82 5.85 -6.29 16.16
N ASN A 83 6.71 -5.39 15.68
CA ASN A 83 6.29 -4.32 14.78
C ASN A 83 5.94 -4.86 13.38
N GLN A 84 6.67 -5.87 12.92
CA GLN A 84 6.35 -6.58 11.68
C GLN A 84 4.98 -7.28 11.78
N ALA A 85 4.72 -7.99 12.88
CA ALA A 85 3.44 -8.64 13.13
C ALA A 85 2.27 -7.63 13.16
N LYS A 86 2.44 -6.47 13.82
CA LYS A 86 1.44 -5.40 13.82
C LYS A 86 1.18 -4.85 12.42
N LEU A 87 2.24 -4.62 11.64
CA LEU A 87 2.10 -4.14 10.26
C LEU A 87 1.36 -5.15 9.39
N LEU A 88 1.70 -6.44 9.50
CA LEU A 88 0.98 -7.54 8.83
C LEU A 88 -0.49 -7.59 9.24
N ALA A 89 -0.80 -7.47 10.53
CA ALA A 89 -2.16 -7.48 11.01
C ALA A 89 -2.98 -6.32 10.43
N ARG A 90 -2.40 -5.12 10.31
CA ARG A 90 -3.04 -3.97 9.63
C ARG A 90 -3.24 -4.21 8.13
N MET A 91 -2.26 -4.80 7.45
CA MET A 91 -2.39 -5.18 6.03
C MET A 91 -3.52 -6.20 5.84
N GLN A 92 -3.61 -7.20 6.72
CA GLN A 92 -4.68 -8.19 6.71
C GLN A 92 -6.05 -7.56 6.92
N GLN A 93 -6.22 -6.70 7.94
CA GLN A 93 -7.47 -5.98 8.19
C GLN A 93 -7.88 -5.12 6.99
N ASN A 94 -6.95 -4.35 6.44
CA ASN A 94 -7.19 -3.55 5.23
C ASN A 94 -7.58 -4.42 4.03
N MET A 95 -6.96 -5.59 3.86
CA MET A 95 -7.26 -6.51 2.76
C MET A 95 -8.67 -7.12 2.90
N GLN A 96 -9.06 -7.52 4.11
CA GLN A 96 -10.42 -8.00 4.41
C GLN A 96 -11.46 -6.91 4.14
N LEU A 97 -11.18 -5.66 4.54
CA LEU A 97 -12.04 -4.53 4.22
C LEU A 97 -12.13 -4.29 2.71
N CYS A 98 -11.01 -4.32 1.99
CA CYS A 98 -11.02 -4.19 0.52
C CYS A 98 -11.85 -5.29 -0.15
N GLN A 99 -11.76 -6.53 0.33
CA GLN A 99 -12.58 -7.66 -0.15
C GLN A 99 -14.07 -7.39 0.09
N LYS A 100 -14.44 -6.97 1.31
CA LYS A 100 -15.82 -6.63 1.68
C LYS A 100 -16.45 -5.56 0.79
N TYR A 101 -15.67 -4.56 0.36
CA TYR A 101 -16.15 -3.47 -0.49
C TYR A 101 -15.79 -3.65 -1.98
N HIS A 102 -15.32 -4.84 -2.37
CA HIS A 102 -14.91 -5.20 -3.74
C HIS A 102 -13.94 -4.20 -4.38
N VAL A 103 -13.01 -3.66 -3.61
CA VAL A 103 -11.95 -2.76 -4.09
C VAL A 103 -10.79 -3.61 -4.62
N GLN A 104 -10.24 -3.25 -5.79
CA GLN A 104 -9.10 -3.97 -6.34
C GLN A 104 -7.88 -3.79 -5.45
N THR A 105 -7.19 -4.90 -5.16
CA THR A 105 -5.97 -4.91 -4.36
C THR A 105 -4.76 -5.27 -5.21
N LYS A 106 -3.58 -4.76 -4.85
CA LYS A 106 -2.29 -5.15 -5.43
C LYS A 106 -1.23 -5.29 -4.35
N ILE A 107 -0.33 -6.24 -4.53
CA ILE A 107 0.87 -6.35 -3.71
C ILE A 107 2.03 -5.78 -4.54
N SER A 108 2.83 -4.93 -3.92
CA SER A 108 4.04 -4.39 -4.52
C SER A 108 5.25 -4.76 -3.67
N ALA A 109 6.32 -5.17 -4.32
CA ALA A 109 7.60 -5.43 -3.69
C ALA A 109 8.70 -4.77 -4.53
N LYS A 110 9.64 -4.09 -3.88
CA LYS A 110 10.86 -3.60 -4.52
C LYS A 110 12.00 -4.55 -4.15
N ILE A 111 12.53 -5.21 -5.17
CA ILE A 111 13.68 -6.11 -5.04
C ILE A 111 14.92 -5.28 -5.38
N GLU A 112 15.86 -5.19 -4.44
CA GLU A 112 17.17 -4.60 -4.73
C GLU A 112 17.94 -5.57 -5.62
N THR A 113 18.12 -5.19 -6.87
CA THR A 113 18.66 -6.03 -7.95
C THR A 113 20.16 -6.30 -7.83
N GLY A 114 20.85 -5.76 -6.82
CA GLY A 114 22.29 -5.90 -6.64
C GLY A 114 22.75 -7.35 -6.44
N ALA A 115 21.97 -8.17 -5.73
CA ALA A 115 22.24 -9.60 -5.56
C ALA A 115 21.81 -10.43 -6.79
N PHE A 116 20.71 -10.03 -7.44
CA PHE A 116 20.15 -10.74 -8.58
C PHE A 116 21.01 -10.59 -9.85
N ARG A 117 21.64 -9.42 -10.05
CA ARG A 117 22.60 -9.18 -11.14
C ARG A 117 23.85 -10.05 -11.03
N ARG A 118 24.35 -10.30 -9.80
CA ARG A 118 25.50 -11.19 -9.58
C ARG A 118 25.18 -12.66 -9.86
N LEU A 119 23.94 -13.07 -9.62
CA LEU A 119 23.46 -14.42 -9.92
C LEU A 119 23.24 -14.65 -11.42
N LEU A 120 22.81 -13.62 -12.16
CA LEU A 120 22.67 -13.68 -13.62
C LEU A 120 23.99 -13.57 -14.38
N GLN A 121 25.03 -12.96 -13.78
CA GLN A 121 26.38 -12.88 -14.37
C GLN A 121 27.25 -14.12 -14.09
N LYS A 122 26.82 -15.03 -13.21
CA LYS A 122 27.53 -16.29 -12.90
C LYS A 122 27.01 -17.50 -13.71
N ARG A 123 26.28 -17.26 -14.80
CA ARG A 123 25.87 -18.28 -15.77
C ARG A 123 26.50 -17.97 -17.12
#